data_AF-A0A354XJ40-F1
#
_entry.id   AF-A0A354XJ40-F1
#
_cell.length_a   1.000
_cell.length_b   1.000
_cell.length_c   1.000
_cell.angle_alpha   90.00
_cell.angle_beta   90.00
_cell.angle_gamma   90.00
#
_symmetry.space_group_name_H-M   'P 1'
#
loop_
_entity.id
_entity.type
_entity.pdbx_description
1 polymer ?
#
loop_
_entity_poly.entity_id
_entity_poly.type
_entity_poly.pdbx_seq_one_letter_code
_entity_poly.pdbx_strand_id
1 'polypeptide(L)' 'TGFAKCGGNYAASLAAQKEAAANGCSQVAFLDAAENKWIEELGGMNLFFVYKDGRIVTPRLTDTILEGVTR' A
#
# COMPACT_ATOMS: atom_id res chain seq x y z
N THR A 1 4.76 -10.82 6.57
CA THR A 1 3.48 -11.44 6.16
C THR A 1 2.64 -10.56 5.25
N GLY A 2 3.16 -9.42 4.77
CA GLY A 2 2.40 -8.52 3.90
C GLY A 2 2.05 -9.16 2.55
N PHE A 3 2.95 -10.01 2.02
CA PHE A 3 2.72 -10.77 0.79
C PHE A 3 1.53 -11.75 0.83
N ALA A 4 1.02 -12.10 2.02
CA ALA A 4 -0.07 -13.05 2.18
C ALA A 4 -1.36 -12.34 2.57
N LYS A 5 -2.51 -12.83 2.09
CA LYS A 5 -3.83 -12.23 2.40
C LYS A 5 -4.35 -12.66 3.78
N CYS A 6 -3.61 -12.28 4.82
CA CYS A 6 -3.89 -12.67 6.20
C CYS A 6 -4.66 -11.58 6.96
N GLY A 7 -5.60 -11.99 7.81
CA GLY A 7 -6.41 -11.06 8.61
C GLY A 7 -5.60 -10.11 9.51
N GLY A 8 -4.43 -10.55 9.98
CA GLY A 8 -3.53 -9.73 10.79
C GLY A 8 -3.08 -8.44 10.10
N ASN A 9 -2.91 -8.45 8.78
CA ASN A 9 -2.51 -7.27 8.01
C ASN A 9 -3.62 -6.19 8.04
N TYR A 10 -4.87 -6.62 7.99
CA TYR A 10 -6.04 -5.73 8.10
C TYR A 10 -6.23 -5.21 9.52
N ALA A 11 -6.04 -6.04 10.54
CA ALA A 11 -6.13 -5.61 11.92
C ALA A 11 -5.09 -4.52 12.25
N ALA A 12 -3.84 -4.71 11.76
CA ALA A 12 -2.76 -3.76 11.97
C ALA A 12 -2.98 -2.41 11.26
N SER A 13 -3.72 -2.37 10.15
CA SER A 13 -3.94 -1.13 9.39
C SER A 13 -5.03 -0.21 9.95
N LEU A 14 -5.89 -0.70 10.88
CA LEU A 14 -7.03 0.05 11.39
C LEU A 14 -6.65 1.36 12.10
N ALA A 15 -5.52 1.38 12.81
CA ALA A 15 -5.07 2.58 13.52
C ALA A 15 -4.67 3.69 12.54
N ALA A 16 -3.85 3.34 11.54
CA ALA A 16 -3.44 4.27 10.49
C ALA A 16 -4.64 4.77 9.67
N GLN A 17 -5.63 3.92 9.38
CA GLN A 17 -6.82 4.34 8.65
C GLN A 17 -7.67 5.35 9.44
N LYS A 18 -7.77 5.19 10.76
CA LYS A 18 -8.44 6.19 11.63
C LYS A 18 -7.71 7.53 11.63
N GLU A 19 -6.39 7.50 11.69
CA GLU A 19 -5.56 8.71 11.65
C GLU A 19 -5.69 9.42 10.30
N ALA A 20 -5.63 8.69 9.18
CA ALA A 20 -5.85 9.26 7.85
C ALA A 20 -7.23 9.92 7.75
N ALA A 21 -8.28 9.26 8.24
CA ALA A 21 -9.63 9.82 8.26
C ALA A 21 -9.73 11.11 9.10
N ALA A 22 -9.08 11.14 10.27
CA ALA A 22 -9.01 12.33 11.13
C ALA A 22 -8.30 13.52 10.46
N ASN A 23 -7.40 13.25 9.51
CA ASN A 23 -6.70 14.24 8.70
C ASN A 23 -7.38 14.50 7.33
N GLY A 24 -8.63 14.06 7.15
CA GLY A 24 -9.41 14.31 5.92
C GLY A 24 -9.00 13.46 4.72
N CYS A 25 -8.24 12.38 4.92
CA CYS A 25 -7.84 11.45 3.88
C CYS A 25 -8.78 10.22 3.83
N SER A 26 -9.12 9.78 2.62
CA SER A 26 -9.99 8.60 2.43
C SER A 26 -9.28 7.26 2.68
N GLN A 27 -7.96 7.20 2.45
CA GLN A 27 -7.15 5.97 2.53
C GLN A 27 -5.72 6.28 3.01
N VAL A 28 -5.03 5.26 3.51
CA VAL A 28 -3.61 5.31 3.88
C VAL A 28 -2.75 4.85 2.72
N ALA A 29 -1.72 5.63 2.36
CA ALA A 29 -0.63 5.15 1.51
C ALA A 29 0.48 4.60 2.40
N PHE A 30 0.72 3.29 2.32
CA PHE A 30 1.76 2.62 3.10
C PHE A 30 3.13 2.83 2.46
N LEU A 31 4.11 3.11 3.32
CA LEU A 31 5.52 3.10 2.97
C LEU A 31 6.15 1.80 3.47
N ASP A 32 7.30 1.45 2.90
CA ASP A 32 8.11 0.35 3.37
C ASP A 32 8.49 0.52 4.86
N ALA A 33 8.48 -0.58 5.60
CA ALA A 33 8.75 -0.54 7.03
C ALA A 33 10.24 -0.35 7.38
N ALA A 34 11.16 -0.54 6.42
CA ALA A 34 12.59 -0.53 6.68
C ALA A 34 13.17 0.90 6.69
N GLU A 35 12.80 1.71 5.71
CA GLU A 35 13.31 3.06 5.48
C GLU A 35 12.22 4.13 5.59
N ASN A 36 10.93 3.77 5.61
CA ASN A 36 9.79 4.69 5.55
C ASN A 36 9.91 5.69 4.40
N LYS A 37 10.29 5.21 3.21
CA LYS A 37 10.65 6.05 2.06
C LYS A 37 9.97 5.61 0.77
N TRP A 38 9.75 4.32 0.58
CA TRP A 38 9.26 3.72 -0.65
C TRP A 38 7.77 3.43 -0.55
N ILE A 39 6.98 3.87 -1.52
CA ILE A 39 5.54 3.60 -1.54
C ILE A 39 5.29 2.13 -1.89
N GLU A 40 4.45 1.45 -1.11
CA GLU A 40 4.08 0.04 -1.30
C GLU A 40 2.62 -0.13 -1.74
N GLU A 41 1.65 0.23 -0.89
CA GLU A 41 0.22 -0.04 -1.11
C GLU A 41 -0.67 1.14 -0.69
N LEU A 42 -1.92 1.18 -1.17
CA LEU A 42 -2.96 2.12 -0.75
C LEU A 42 -4.10 1.36 -0.07
N GLY A 43 -4.15 1.43 1.26
CA GLY A 43 -5.11 0.66 2.05
C GLY A 43 -4.93 -0.83 1.80
N GLY A 44 -5.91 -1.46 1.16
CA GLY A 44 -5.87 -2.89 0.76
C GLY A 44 -5.67 -3.12 -0.74
N MET A 45 -5.11 -2.15 -1.46
CA MET A 45 -4.96 -2.15 -2.93
C MET A 45 -3.52 -1.89 -3.35
N ASN A 46 -3.10 -2.48 -4.47
CA ASN A 46 -1.84 -2.11 -5.12
C ASN A 46 -1.95 -0.72 -5.78
N LEU A 47 -0.78 -0.07 -5.98
CA LEU A 47 -0.68 1.26 -6.58
C LEU A 47 -0.03 1.22 -7.97
N PHE A 48 -0.47 2.14 -8.83
CA PHE A 48 0.08 2.38 -10.16
C PHE A 48 0.29 3.88 -10.37
N PHE A 49 1.41 4.21 -11.01
CA PHE A 49 1.77 5.58 -11.38
C PHE A 49 1.90 5.66 -12.90
N VAL A 50 1.21 6.62 -13.50
CA VAL A 50 1.31 6.91 -14.93
C VAL A 50 2.16 8.17 -15.09
N TYR A 51 3.31 8.04 -15.73
CA TYR A 51 4.22 9.14 -16.01
C TYR A 51 3.78 9.90 -17.27
N LYS A 52 4.25 11.14 -17.42
CA LYS A 52 3.88 12.02 -18.56
C LYS A 52 4.21 11.42 -19.94
N ASP A 53 5.19 10.52 -19.99
CA ASP A 53 5.60 9.78 -21.19
C ASP A 53 4.73 8.55 -21.48
N GLY A 54 3.67 8.31 -20.69
CA GLY A 54 2.78 7.16 -20.80
C GLY A 54 3.31 5.90 -20.10
N ARG A 55 4.51 5.94 -19.49
CA ARG A 55 5.05 4.79 -18.76
C ARG A 55 4.25 4.55 -17.48
N ILE A 56 3.85 3.29 -17.29
CA ILE A 56 3.20 2.83 -16.07
C ILE A 56 4.25 2.14 -15.19
N VAL A 57 4.30 2.51 -13.91
CA VAL A 57 5.09 1.79 -12.91
C VAL A 57 4.24 1.45 -11.69
N THR A 58 4.57 0.33 -11.07
CA THR A 58 3.99 -0.14 -9.81
C THR A 58 5.14 -0.62 -8.92
N PRO A 59 5.03 -0.55 -7.60
CA PRO A 59 6.01 -1.16 -6.69
C PRO A 59 6.30 -2.62 -7.06
N ARG A 60 7.57 -3.01 -7.02
CA ARG A 60 8.02 -4.39 -7.30
C ARG A 60 7.52 -5.30 -6.19
N LEU A 61 7.14 -6.54 -6.52
CA LEU A 61 6.83 -7.54 -5.50
C LEU A 61 8.04 -7.80 -4.60
N THR A 62 7.78 -7.76 -3.30
CA THR A 62 8.69 -8.03 -2.18
C THR A 62 7.93 -8.92 -1.19
N ASP A 63 8.55 -9.32 -0.08
CA ASP A 63 7.86 -10.03 1.00
C ASP A 63 6.86 -9.15 1.79
N THR A 64 6.72 -7.88 1.43
CA THR A 64 5.85 -6.91 2.09
C THR A 64 4.62 -6.53 1.27
N ILE A 65 4.63 -6.72 -0.05
CA ILE A 65 3.53 -6.32 -0.95
C ILE A 65 2.66 -7.52 -1.32
N LEU A 66 1.33 -7.36 -1.24
CA LEU A 66 0.39 -8.40 -1.67
C LEU A 66 0.39 -8.50 -3.20
N GLU A 67 0.56 -9.72 -3.72
CA GLU A 67 0.41 -10.00 -5.16
C GLU A 67 -1.08 -10.03 -5.55
N GLY A 68 -1.67 -8.85 -5.73
CA GLY A 68 -3.08 -8.69 -6.06
C GLY A 68 -3.40 -9.20 -7.47
N VAL A 69 -4.54 -9.87 -7.64
CA VAL A 69 -4.98 -10.44 -8.92
C VAL A 69 -5.18 -9.38 -10.01
N THR A 70 -5.62 -8.18 -9.62
CA THR A 70 -5.84 -7.06 -10.55
C THR A 70 -4.54 -6.34 -10.94
N ARG A 71 -3.44 -6.57 -10.21
CA ARG A 71 -2.16 -5.89 -10.42
C ARG A 71 -1.55 -6.22 -11.79
#